data_AF-A2H028-F1
#
_entry.id   AF-A2H028-F1
#
_cell.length_a   1.000
_cell.length_b   1.000
_cell.length_c   1.000
_cell.angle_alpha   90.00
_cell.angle_beta   90.00
_cell.angle_gamma   90.00
#
_symmetry.space_group_name_H-M   'P 1'
#
loop_
_entity.id
_entity.type
_entity.pdbx_description
1 polymer ?
#
loop_
_entity_poly.entity_id
_entity_poly.type
_entity_poly.pdbx_seq_one_letter_code
_entity_poly.pdbx_strand_id
1 'polypeptide(L)'
;EEEEEEEEEEEKHEEEEVWATLVADDSYEISQPYPYKIRNKETGKVLTPVLNNLGHLTLTLRNYGTISMGRLVGMQWVPNPNKKTKVRHIDGDKLNNRKENLEWF
;
A
#
# COMPACT_ATOMS: atom_id res chain seq x y z
N GLU A 1 -37.04 -20.55 20.91
CA GLU A 1 -35.71 -20.42 21.52
C GLU A 1 -34.75 -20.68 20.37
N GLU A 2 -34.60 -19.65 19.53
CA GLU A 2 -33.55 -18.62 19.72
C GLU A 2 -32.26 -19.22 19.12
N GLU A 3 -31.60 -18.68 18.10
CA GLU A 3 -31.52 -17.39 17.43
C GLU A 3 -30.87 -17.77 16.06
N GLU A 4 -31.37 -17.31 14.91
CA GLU A 4 -30.95 -16.01 14.35
C GLU A 4 -29.42 -15.96 14.19
N GLU A 5 -28.96 -16.10 12.94
CA GLU A 5 -28.16 -15.07 12.26
C GLU A 5 -26.67 -15.51 12.31
N GLU A 6 -25.82 -15.42 11.29
CA GLU A 6 -25.76 -14.48 10.19
C GLU A 6 -25.27 -15.24 8.94
N GLU A 7 -26.06 -15.15 7.89
CA GLU A 7 -25.56 -15.29 6.52
C GLU A 7 -24.56 -14.14 6.33
N GLU A 8 -23.25 -14.42 6.35
CA GLU A 8 -22.25 -13.47 5.86
C GLU A 8 -22.40 -13.43 4.32
N GLU A 9 -23.42 -12.71 3.86
CA GLU A 9 -23.48 -12.18 2.52
C GLU A 9 -22.25 -11.29 2.33
N GLU A 10 -21.21 -11.83 1.67
CA GLU A 10 -20.11 -11.04 1.13
C GLU A 10 -20.70 -10.09 0.08
N GLU A 11 -21.22 -8.94 0.52
CA GLU A 11 -21.55 -7.82 -0.33
C GLU A 11 -20.27 -7.42 -1.09
N LYS A 12 -20.17 -7.85 -2.35
CA LYS A 12 -19.22 -7.29 -3.31
C LYS A 12 -19.61 -5.84 -3.58
N HIS A 13 -19.23 -4.95 -2.67
CA HIS A 13 -19.05 -3.56 -3.04
C HIS A 13 -17.94 -3.53 -4.10
N GLU A 14 -18.33 -3.23 -5.34
CA GLU A 14 -17.40 -2.71 -6.36
C GLU A 14 -16.94 -1.33 -5.87
N GLU A 15 -16.00 -1.31 -4.92
CA GLU A 15 -15.34 -0.07 -4.53
C GLU A 15 -14.61 0.45 -5.77
N GLU A 16 -15.09 1.58 -6.31
CA GLU A 16 -14.47 2.24 -7.45
C GLU A 16 -12.99 2.51 -7.14
N GLU A 17 -12.10 2.12 -8.05
CA GLU A 17 -10.68 2.27 -7.85
C GLU A 17 -10.27 3.75 -7.93
N VAL A 18 -10.03 4.36 -6.76
CA VAL A 18 -9.59 5.75 -6.66
C VAL A 18 -8.08 5.81 -6.77
N TRP A 19 -7.58 6.71 -7.62
CA TRP A 19 -6.15 6.92 -7.82
C TRP A 19 -5.71 8.26 -7.23
N ALA A 20 -4.67 8.23 -6.39
CA ALA A 20 -4.06 9.41 -5.80
C ALA A 20 -2.61 9.58 -6.30
N THR A 21 -2.16 10.82 -6.50
CA THR A 21 -0.76 11.07 -6.86
C THR A 21 0.17 10.63 -5.73
N LEU A 22 1.25 9.96 -6.12
CA LEU A 22 2.21 9.39 -5.19
C LEU A 22 3.13 10.47 -4.62
N VAL A 23 3.22 10.56 -3.28
CA VAL A 23 4.05 11.59 -2.60
C VAL A 23 5.54 11.41 -2.89
N ALA A 24 6.00 10.17 -3.09
CA ALA A 24 7.41 9.87 -3.34
C ALA A 24 7.88 10.24 -4.77
N ASP A 25 6.99 10.18 -5.75
CA ASP A 25 7.27 10.47 -7.17
C ASP A 25 5.95 10.83 -7.87
N ASP A 26 5.78 12.11 -8.21
CA ASP A 26 4.55 12.67 -8.78
C ASP A 26 4.21 12.15 -10.19
N SER A 27 5.17 11.46 -10.82
CA SER A 27 5.00 10.76 -12.10
C SER A 27 4.18 9.47 -11.95
N TYR A 28 3.86 9.07 -10.72
CA TYR A 28 3.12 7.87 -10.39
C TYR A 28 1.89 8.16 -9.54
N GLU A 29 0.95 7.23 -9.57
CA GLU A 29 -0.27 7.24 -8.78
C GLU A 29 -0.40 5.91 -8.03
N ILE A 30 -1.06 5.94 -6.87
CA ILE A 30 -1.39 4.78 -6.05
C ILE A 30 -2.90 4.59 -5.96
N SER A 31 -3.37 3.35 -6.11
CA SER A 31 -4.79 3.01 -6.05
C SER A 31 -5.28 2.78 -4.63
N GLN A 32 -6.59 2.96 -4.45
CA GLN A 32 -7.37 2.47 -3.32
C GLN A 32 -8.65 1.81 -3.88
N PRO A 33 -9.17 0.74 -3.27
CA PRO A 33 -8.76 0.13 -1.99
C PRO A 33 -7.53 -0.79 -2.06
N TYR A 34 -7.22 -1.46 -0.94
CA TYR A 34 -6.21 -2.52 -0.89
C TYR A 34 -6.70 -3.76 -1.65
N PRO A 35 -5.86 -4.48 -2.42
CA PRO A 35 -4.41 -4.29 -2.56
C PRO A 35 -4.04 -3.07 -3.41
N TYR A 36 -3.09 -2.28 -2.90
CA TYR A 36 -2.65 -1.06 -3.57
C TYR A 36 -1.84 -1.38 -4.83
N LYS A 37 -2.17 -0.71 -5.93
CA LYS A 37 -1.46 -0.75 -7.20
C LYS A 37 -0.77 0.58 -7.42
N ILE A 38 0.42 0.55 -8.01
CA ILE A 38 1.15 1.74 -8.41
C ILE A 38 1.17 1.77 -9.92
N ARG A 39 0.76 2.88 -10.55
CA ARG A 39 0.85 3.04 -12.00
C ARG A 39 1.58 4.32 -12.35
N ASN A 40 2.23 4.34 -13.50
CA ASN A 40 2.75 5.58 -14.06
C ASN A 40 1.58 6.41 -14.62
N LYS A 41 1.53 7.70 -14.25
CA LYS A 41 0.44 8.62 -14.59
C LYS A 41 0.32 8.88 -16.09
N GLU A 42 1.45 8.96 -16.79
CA GLU A 42 1.49 9.29 -18.23
C GLU A 42 1.18 8.08 -19.12
N THR A 43 1.72 6.92 -18.77
CA THR A 43 1.63 5.70 -19.60
C THR A 43 0.49 4.77 -19.17
N GLY A 44 -0.11 4.99 -18.00
CA GLY A 44 -1.11 4.10 -17.41
C GLY A 44 -0.57 2.73 -16.98
N LYS A 45 0.73 2.47 -17.16
CA LYS A 45 1.33 1.17 -16.87
C LYS A 45 1.40 0.94 -15.36
N VAL A 46 0.72 -0.12 -14.90
CA VAL A 46 0.84 -0.63 -13.53
C VAL A 46 2.21 -1.28 -13.34
N LEU A 47 2.90 -0.91 -12.26
CA LEU A 47 4.16 -1.49 -11.86
C LEU A 47 3.91 -2.79 -11.09
N THR A 48 4.74 -3.81 -11.37
CA THR A 48 4.74 -5.07 -10.63
C THR A 48 5.76 -5.00 -9.50
N PRO A 49 5.35 -5.09 -8.23
CA PRO A 49 6.28 -5.20 -7.12
C PRO A 49 7.08 -6.50 -7.20
N VAL A 50 8.36 -6.43 -6.87
CA VAL A 50 9.27 -7.59 -6.83
C VAL A 50 9.63 -7.90 -5.39
N LEU A 51 9.56 -9.17 -5.01
CA LEU A 51 9.99 -9.64 -3.70
C LEU A 51 11.52 -9.61 -3.61
N ASN A 52 12.06 -8.92 -2.61
CA ASN A 52 13.50 -8.90 -2.37
C ASN A 52 13.95 -10.05 -1.44
N ASN A 53 15.26 -10.25 -1.32
CA ASN A 53 15.85 -11.29 -0.46
C ASN A 53 15.56 -11.10 1.04
N LEU A 54 15.05 -9.94 1.45
CA LEU A 54 14.67 -9.62 2.83
C LEU A 54 13.17 -9.85 3.09
N GLY A 55 12.41 -10.29 2.09
CA GLY A 55 10.97 -10.57 2.18
C GLY A 55 10.07 -9.35 2.00
N HIS A 56 10.59 -8.22 1.49
CA HIS A 56 9.78 -7.02 1.23
C HIS A 56 9.42 -6.95 -0.25
N LEU A 57 8.17 -6.56 -0.54
CA LEU A 57 7.80 -6.12 -1.89
C LEU A 57 8.47 -4.77 -2.17
N THR A 58 9.12 -4.66 -3.32
CA THR A 58 9.84 -3.45 -3.75
C THR A 58 9.45 -3.03 -5.16
N LEU A 59 9.50 -1.73 -5.41
CA LEU A 59 9.22 -1.10 -6.69
C LEU A 59 10.38 -0.15 -7.04
N THR A 60 10.64 0.03 -8.33
CA THR A 60 11.59 1.04 -8.80
C THR A 60 10.81 2.17 -9.45
N LEU A 61 10.87 3.36 -8.84
CA LEU A 61 10.28 4.58 -9.37
C LEU A 61 11.33 5.37 -10.17
N ARG A 62 10.88 6.10 -11.18
CA ARG A 62 11.77 6.82 -12.11
C ARG A 62 12.65 7.86 -11.41
N ASN A 63 12.06 8.70 -10.55
CA ASN A 63 12.74 9.85 -9.95
C ASN A 63 13.21 9.58 -8.50
N TYR A 64 12.77 8.48 -7.89
CA TYR A 64 13.11 8.12 -6.51
C TYR A 64 14.09 6.95 -6.40
N GLY A 65 14.08 6.03 -7.37
CA GLY A 65 14.81 4.75 -7.29
C GLY A 65 14.00 3.64 -6.60
N THR A 66 14.71 2.65 -6.05
CA THR A 66 14.09 1.47 -5.44
C THR A 66 13.53 1.78 -4.05
N ILE A 67 12.26 1.46 -3.83
CA ILE A 67 11.55 1.67 -2.57
C ILE A 67 10.72 0.43 -2.20
N SER A 68 10.58 0.13 -0.91
CA SER A 68 9.66 -0.92 -0.46
C SER A 68 8.21 -0.45 -0.47
N MET A 69 7.28 -1.37 -0.72
CA MET A 69 5.84 -1.10 -0.67
C MET A 69 5.42 -0.50 0.67
N GLY A 70 5.87 -1.09 1.78
CA GLY A 70 5.56 -0.56 3.12
C GLY A 70 6.09 0.86 3.35
N ARG A 71 7.27 1.21 2.83
CA ARG A 71 7.77 2.59 2.93
C ARG A 71 6.94 3.53 2.06
N LEU A 72 6.57 3.10 0.86
CA LEU A 72 5.76 3.88 -0.08
C LEU A 72 4.38 4.20 0.50
N VAL A 73 3.68 3.19 1.03
CA VAL A 73 2.39 3.33 1.72
C VAL A 73 2.54 4.18 2.99
N GLY A 74 3.59 3.94 3.77
CA GLY A 74 3.88 4.70 4.99
C GLY A 74 4.07 6.19 4.71
N MET A 75 4.77 6.54 3.64
CA MET A 75 4.95 7.94 3.20
C MET A 75 3.65 8.57 2.70
N GLN A 76 2.76 7.78 2.09
CA GLN A 76 1.51 8.27 1.52
C GLN A 76 0.46 8.57 2.59
N TRP A 77 0.30 7.69 3.59
CA TRP A 77 -0.87 7.74 4.49
C TRP A 77 -0.55 7.65 5.99
N VAL A 78 0.65 7.23 6.40
CA VAL A 78 0.98 7.08 7.82
C VAL A 78 1.70 8.32 8.31
N PRO A 79 1.12 9.11 9.24
CA PRO A 79 1.77 10.30 9.77
C PRO A 79 3.12 9.97 10.43
N ASN A 80 4.14 10.78 10.15
CA ASN A 80 5.47 10.63 10.72
C ASN A 80 5.92 11.91 11.47
N PRO A 81 5.27 12.26 12.59
CA PRO A 81 5.57 13.50 13.32
C PRO A 81 7.01 13.54 13.85
N ASN A 82 7.56 12.37 14.17
CA ASN A 82 8.90 12.21 14.72
C ASN A 82 10.00 12.09 13.66
N LYS A 83 9.68 12.27 12.36
CA LYS A 83 10.62 12.19 11.22
C LYS A 83 11.48 10.93 11.25
N LYS A 84 10.89 9.81 11.66
CA LYS A 84 11.55 8.50 11.69
C LYS A 84 11.91 8.08 10.28
N THR A 85 12.98 7.31 10.16
CA THR A 85 13.53 6.95 8.85
C THR A 85 13.16 5.54 8.43
N LYS A 86 12.55 4.72 9.28
CA LYS A 86 12.20 3.33 8.98
C LYS A 86 10.72 3.06 9.23
N VAL A 87 10.18 2.14 8.43
CA VAL A 87 8.82 1.61 8.59
C VAL A 87 8.93 0.15 9.00
N ARG A 88 8.13 -0.27 9.98
CA ARG A 88 7.95 -1.67 10.36
C ARG A 88 6.50 -2.08 10.17
N HIS A 89 6.31 -3.38 9.95
CA HIS A 89 5.02 -4.07 9.91
C HIS A 89 4.68 -4.55 11.32
N ILE A 90 3.50 -4.19 11.81
CA ILE A 90 3.06 -4.44 13.20
C ILE A 90 2.85 -5.95 13.45
N ASP A 91 2.23 -6.63 12.49
CA ASP A 91 1.98 -8.08 12.52
C ASP A 91 3.24 -8.94 12.25
N GLY A 92 4.35 -8.32 11.84
CA GLY A 92 5.57 -9.00 11.42
C GLY A 92 5.53 -9.57 10.01
N ASP A 93 4.41 -9.49 9.30
CA ASP A 93 4.28 -9.88 7.89
C ASP A 93 4.64 -8.71 6.97
N LYS A 94 5.80 -8.86 6.32
CA LYS A 94 6.37 -7.88 5.40
C LYS A 94 5.57 -7.72 4.09
N LEU A 95 4.66 -8.63 3.80
CA LEU A 95 3.77 -8.57 2.63
C LEU A 95 2.46 -7.84 2.93
N ASN A 96 2.06 -7.75 4.20
CA ASN A 96 0.88 -7.01 4.63
C ASN A 96 1.14 -5.49 4.66
N ASN A 97 1.09 -4.87 3.49
CA ASN A 97 1.38 -3.45 3.33
C ASN A 97 0.15 -2.54 3.54
N ARG A 98 -0.86 -2.97 4.30
CA ARG A 98 -2.00 -2.12 4.68
C ARG A 98 -1.50 -0.95 5.51
N LYS A 99 -2.03 0.26 5.27
CA LYS A 99 -1.59 1.48 5.98
C LYS A 99 -1.77 1.37 7.50
N GLU A 100 -2.78 0.62 7.96
CA GLU A 100 -3.04 0.35 9.37
C GLU A 100 -2.03 -0.62 10.01
N ASN A 101 -1.36 -1.44 9.20
CA ASN A 101 -0.34 -2.39 9.65
C ASN A 101 1.08 -1.81 9.67
N LEU A 102 1.25 -0.52 9.35
CA LEU A 102 2.55 0.11 9.19
C LEU A 102 2.77 1.19 10.24
N GLU A 103 3.97 1.22 10.82
CA GLU A 103 4.36 2.29 11.73
C GLU A 103 5.82 2.74 11.54
N TRP A 104 6.05 4.00 11.88
CA TRP A 104 7.33 4.68 11.77
C TRP A 104 8.15 4.51 13.05
N PHE A 105 9.41 4.05 12.97
CA PHE A 105 10.28 3.80 14.13
C PHE A 105 11.71 4.34 13.99
#